data_AF-A0AAV9DA88-F1
#
_entry.id   AF-A0AAV9DA88-F1
#
_cell.length_a   1.000
_cell.length_b   1.000
_cell.length_c   1.000
_cell.angle_alpha   90.00
_cell.angle_beta   90.00
_cell.angle_gamma   90.00
#
_symmetry.space_group_name_H-M   'P 1'
#
loop_
_entity.id
_entity.type
_entity.pdbx_description
1 polymer ?
#
loop_
_entity_poly.entity_id
_entity_poly.type
_entity_poly.pdbx_seq_one_letter_code
_entity_poly.pdbx_strand_id
1 'polypeptide(L)'
;MEEDQLFKIIEEDKRDVKCHGEEAEKMIRIGMWCSQSDHNRRPTMSMVVKVLEGVMDLETAIDHNISTQAHATWYPGSSSIVVESVLSGPR
;
A
#
# COMPACT_ATOMS: atom_id res chain seq x y z
N MET A 1 -11.04 20.94 38.62
CA MET A 1 -10.36 21.59 37.46
C MET A 1 -9.08 20.83 37.06
N GLU A 2 -8.91 19.57 37.49
CA GLU A 2 -7.78 18.71 37.09
C GLU A 2 -8.17 17.63 36.09
N GLU A 3 -9.47 17.29 36.01
CA GLU A 3 -10.00 16.33 35.02
C GLU A 3 -9.84 16.85 33.58
N ASP A 4 -10.02 18.15 33.35
CA ASP A 4 -9.88 18.78 32.03
C ASP A 4 -8.45 18.72 31.46
N GLN A 5 -7.44 18.59 32.33
CA GLN A 5 -6.05 18.45 31.92
C GLN A 5 -5.72 17.02 31.49
N LEU A 6 -6.31 16.03 32.17
CA LEU A 6 -6.13 14.61 31.86
C LEU A 6 -6.73 14.26 30.48
N PHE A 7 -7.90 14.80 30.15
CA PHE A 7 -8.54 14.58 28.84
C PHE A 7 -7.71 15.13 27.67
N LYS A 8 -7.07 16.29 27.85
CA LYS A 8 -6.22 16.91 26.80
C LYS A 8 -5.01 16.06 26.45
N ILE A 9 -4.35 15.47 27.45
CA ILE A 9 -3.15 14.63 27.24
C ILE A 9 -3.53 13.33 26.50
N ILE A 10 -4.67 12.73 26.85
CA ILE A 10 -5.14 11.49 26.20
C ILE A 10 -5.59 11.73 24.75
N GLU A 11 -6.15 12.90 24.43
CA GLU A 11 -6.49 13.25 23.04
C GLU A 11 -5.26 13.58 22.19
N GLU A 12 -4.23 14.20 22.78
CA GLU A 12 -2.98 14.52 22.10
C GLU A 12 -2.23 13.24 21.69
N ASP A 13 -2.14 12.26 22.60
CA ASP A 13 -1.48 10.96 22.37
C ASP A 13 -2.23 10.11 21.32
N LYS A 14 -3.56 10.23 21.24
CA LYS A 14 -4.37 9.55 20.22
C LYS A 14 -4.26 10.20 18.84
N ARG A 15 -4.04 11.51 18.74
CA ARG A 15 -3.83 12.17 17.45
C ARG A 15 -2.51 11.75 16.83
N ASP A 16 -1.48 11.62 17.66
CA ASP A 16 -0.19 11.10 17.22
C ASP A 16 -0.34 9.62 16.81
N VAL A 17 -0.88 8.74 17.65
CA VAL A 17 -1.04 7.31 17.27
C VAL A 17 -1.94 7.11 16.03
N LYS A 18 -2.98 7.93 15.85
CA LYS A 18 -3.86 7.86 14.67
C LYS A 18 -3.19 8.39 13.41
N CYS A 19 -2.41 9.47 13.48
CA CYS A 19 -1.69 10.00 12.33
C CYS A 19 -0.62 9.02 11.81
N HIS A 20 -0.03 8.21 12.70
CA HIS A 20 0.87 7.14 12.29
C HIS A 20 0.17 6.04 11.48
N GLY A 21 -1.12 5.76 11.75
CA GLY A 21 -1.87 4.72 11.05
C GLY A 21 -2.17 5.08 9.59
N GLU A 22 -2.70 6.28 9.35
CA GLU A 22 -3.05 6.75 8.01
C GLU A 22 -1.80 6.92 7.12
N GLU A 23 -0.71 7.45 7.67
CA GLU A 23 0.56 7.58 6.95
C GLU A 23 1.21 6.21 6.68
N ALA A 24 1.16 5.29 7.65
CA ALA A 24 1.65 3.92 7.44
C ALA A 24 0.84 3.20 6.35
N GLU A 25 -0.48 3.35 6.35
CA GLU A 25 -1.34 2.78 5.31
C GLU A 25 -0.99 3.34 3.92
N LYS A 26 -0.81 4.67 3.81
CA LYS A 26 -0.38 5.33 2.58
C LYS A 26 0.97 4.78 2.10
N MET A 27 1.94 4.64 3.00
CA MET A 27 3.27 4.11 2.69
C MET A 27 3.23 2.64 2.25
N ILE A 28 2.40 1.82 2.87
CA ILE A 28 2.17 0.42 2.45
C ILE A 28 1.58 0.37 1.04
N ARG A 29 0.56 1.19 0.76
CA ARG A 29 -0.06 1.28 -0.57
C ARG A 29 0.95 1.72 -1.63
N ILE A 30 1.80 2.72 -1.34
CA ILE A 30 2.90 3.14 -2.23
C ILE A 30 3.91 1.99 -2.45
N GLY A 31 4.28 1.28 -1.38
CA GLY A 31 5.19 0.13 -1.45
C GLY A 31 4.66 -0.99 -2.34
N MET A 32 3.36 -1.30 -2.23
CA MET A 32 2.68 -2.27 -3.09
C MET A 32 2.63 -1.79 -4.55
N TRP A 33 2.33 -0.51 -4.78
CA TRP A 33 2.31 0.09 -6.11
C TRP A 33 3.67 0.00 -6.82
N CYS A 34 4.77 0.21 -6.07
CA CYS A 34 6.14 0.09 -6.57
C CYS A 34 6.59 -1.37 -6.77
N SER A 35 6.05 -2.31 -5.99
CA SER A 35 6.46 -3.72 -5.96
C SER A 35 5.65 -4.61 -6.92
N GLN A 36 4.92 -4.05 -7.88
CA GLN A 36 4.12 -4.81 -8.83
C GLN A 36 4.97 -5.77 -9.67
N SER A 37 4.46 -6.97 -9.89
CA SER A 37 5.12 -8.00 -10.71
C SER A 37 5.30 -7.55 -12.16
N ASP A 38 4.28 -6.89 -12.73
CA ASP A 38 4.35 -6.25 -14.04
C ASP A 38 5.13 -4.93 -13.96
N HIS A 39 6.28 -4.88 -14.63
CA HIS A 39 7.15 -3.69 -14.64
C HIS A 39 6.52 -2.49 -15.34
N ASN A 40 5.64 -2.69 -16.33
CA ASN A 40 5.00 -1.60 -17.06
C ASN A 40 3.97 -0.86 -16.20
N ARG A 41 3.53 -1.51 -15.12
CA ARG A 41 2.59 -0.99 -14.14
C ARG A 41 3.32 -0.29 -13.00
N ARG A 42 4.63 -0.42 -12.85
CA ARG A 42 5.33 0.27 -11.75
C ARG A 42 5.31 1.79 -12.01
N PRO A 43 5.07 2.60 -10.97
CA PRO A 43 5.17 4.05 -11.11
C PRO A 43 6.59 4.48 -11.44
N THR A 44 6.71 5.61 -12.14
CA THR A 44 8.00 6.31 -12.23
C THR A 44 8.36 6.92 -10.87
N MET A 45 9.65 7.11 -10.60
CA MET A 45 10.08 7.78 -9.37
C MET A 45 9.49 9.19 -9.22
N SER A 46 9.29 9.91 -10.33
CA SER A 46 8.63 11.23 -10.30
C SER A 46 7.18 11.15 -9.82
N MET A 47 6.44 10.11 -10.23
CA MET A 47 5.07 9.88 -9.75
C MET A 47 5.05 9.56 -8.26
N VAL A 48 5.95 8.69 -7.79
CA VAL A 48 6.07 8.36 -6.35
C VAL A 48 6.35 9.61 -5.53
N VAL A 49 7.32 10.44 -5.94
CA VAL A 49 7.66 11.69 -5.25
C VAL A 49 6.46 12.64 -5.21
N LYS A 50 5.73 12.82 -6.32
CA LYS A 50 4.53 13.68 -6.34
C LYS A 50 3.45 13.21 -5.36
N VAL A 51 3.28 11.90 -5.16
CA VAL A 51 2.34 11.37 -4.15
C VAL A 51 2.83 11.63 -2.73
N LEU A 52 4.14 11.44 -2.49
CA LEU A 52 4.73 11.70 -1.19
C LEU A 52 4.67 13.18 -0.81
N GLU A 53 4.88 14.08 -1.77
CA GLU A 53 4.76 15.53 -1.61
C GLU A 53 3.30 16.03 -1.55
N GLY A 54 2.32 15.16 -1.77
CA GLY A 54 0.89 15.53 -1.79
C GLY A 54 0.46 16.33 -3.02
N VAL A 55 1.30 16.40 -4.06
CA VAL A 55 1.00 17.05 -5.35
C VAL A 55 0.06 16.18 -6.21
N MET A 56 0.06 14.87 -5.97
CA MET A 56 -0.79 13.90 -6.66
C MET A 56 -1.47 12.97 -5.64
N ASP A 57 -2.73 12.64 -5.88
CA ASP A 57 -3.47 11.71 -5.03
C ASP A 57 -3.11 10.24 -5.34
N LEU A 58 -3.01 9.41 -4.30
CA LEU A 58 -2.59 8.02 -4.44
C LEU A 58 -3.70 7.14 -5.04
N GLU A 59 -4.96 7.39 -4.71
CA GLU A 59 -6.09 6.56 -5.20
C GLU A 59 -6.23 6.73 -6.71
N THR A 60 -6.22 7.99 -7.18
CA THR A 60 -6.22 8.27 -8.62
C THR A 60 -5.03 7.65 -9.35
N ALA A 61 -3.84 7.67 -8.75
CA ALA A 61 -2.63 7.10 -9.36
C ALA A 61 -2.62 5.56 -9.41
N ILE A 62 -3.30 4.92 -8.45
CA ILE A 62 -3.46 3.46 -8.40
C ILE A 62 -4.59 3.00 -9.32
N ASP A 63 -5.70 3.72 -9.44
CA ASP A 63 -6.86 3.31 -10.25
C ASP A 63 -6.56 3.23 -11.74
N HIS A 64 -5.73 4.14 -12.25
CA HIS A 64 -5.23 4.07 -13.63
C HIS A 64 -4.32 2.86 -13.89
N ASN A 65 -3.89 2.21 -12.82
CA ASN A 65 -2.95 1.12 -12.86
C ASN A 65 -3.60 -0.21 -12.50
N ILE A 66 -4.63 -0.27 -11.65
CA ILE A 66 -5.35 -1.51 -11.34
C ILE A 66 -6.38 -1.80 -12.44
N SER A 67 -5.90 -2.23 -13.62
CA SER A 67 -6.68 -3.18 -14.40
C SER A 67 -6.58 -4.52 -13.67
N THR A 68 -7.51 -4.74 -12.74
CA THR A 68 -7.60 -5.95 -11.93
C THR A 68 -7.57 -7.16 -12.85
N GLN A 69 -6.67 -8.10 -12.59
CA GLN A 69 -6.94 -9.50 -12.94
C GLN A 69 -8.11 -9.93 -12.07
N ALA A 70 -9.33 -9.56 -12.48
CA ALA A 70 -10.51 -10.23 -12.02
C ALA A 70 -10.42 -11.67 -12.55
N HIS A 71 -9.99 -12.60 -11.68
CA HIS A 71 -10.60 -13.91 -11.49
C HIS A 71 -9.61 -14.86 -10.77
N ALA A 72 -9.58 -14.80 -9.44
CA ALA A 72 -9.36 -15.99 -8.63
C ALA A 72 -10.52 -16.12 -7.65
N THR A 73 -11.73 -16.11 -8.20
CA THR A 73 -12.82 -16.88 -7.58
C THR A 73 -12.31 -18.31 -7.46
N TRP A 74 -12.32 -18.78 -6.23
CA TRP A 74 -12.11 -20.15 -5.82
C TRP A 74 -13.14 -21.04 -6.52
N TYR A 75 -12.85 -21.48 -7.75
CA TYR A 75 -13.56 -22.56 -8.42
C TYR A 75 -12.74 -23.83 -8.28
N PRO A 76 -13.24 -24.89 -7.60
CA PRO A 76 -12.58 -26.17 -7.57
C PRO A 76 -12.74 -26.80 -8.96
N GLY A 77 -11.74 -26.58 -9.82
CA GLY A 77 -11.68 -27.23 -11.14
C GLY A 77 -11.30 -26.28 -12.26
N SER A 78 -10.06 -25.80 -12.28
CA SER A 78 -9.34 -25.56 -13.54
C SER A 78 -7.85 -25.44 -13.26
N SER A 79 -7.10 -26.43 -13.72
CA SER A 79 -5.65 -26.50 -13.58
C SER A 79 -4.98 -25.35 -14.32
N SER A 80 -4.22 -24.52 -13.62
CA SER A 80 -3.11 -23.77 -14.21
C SER A 80 -2.01 -23.61 -13.18
N ILE A 81 -0.86 -24.12 -13.58
CA ILE A 81 0.35 -24.45 -12.84
C ILE A 81 0.85 -23.31 -11.95
N VAL A 82 1.06 -23.59 -10.66
CA VAL A 82 2.03 -22.87 -9.83
C VAL A 82 3.42 -23.26 -10.32
N VAL A 83 4.09 -22.38 -11.06
CA VAL A 83 5.53 -22.56 -11.29
C VAL A 83 6.24 -22.13 -10.01
N GLU A 84 6.64 -23.12 -9.21
CA GLU A 84 7.53 -22.89 -8.08
C GLU A 84 8.84 -22.29 -8.61
N SER A 85 9.23 -21.16 -8.03
CA SER A 85 10.56 -20.58 -8.24
C SER A 85 11.62 -21.57 -7.79
N VAL A 86 12.29 -22.20 -8.76
CA VAL A 86 13.58 -22.86 -8.50
C VAL A 86 14.57 -21.78 -8.08
N LEU A 87 14.77 -21.67 -6.76
CA LEU A 87 15.83 -20.89 -6.15
C LEU A 87 17.14 -21.26 -6.87
N SER A 88 17.74 -20.30 -7.59
CA SER A 88 19.08 -20.43 -8.15
C SER A 88 19.98 -20.86 -7.00
N GLY A 89 20.46 -22.11 -7.06
CA GLY A 89 21.24 -22.73 -6.00
C GLY A 89 22.51 -21.94 -5.64
N PRO A 90 23.17 -22.32 -4.54
CA PRO A 90 24.30 -21.57 -4.01
C PRO A 90 25.48 -21.54 -4.99
N ARG A 91 26.22 -20.41 -4.91
CA ARG A 91 27.27 -19.97 -5.83
C ARG A 91 28.50 -20.87 -5.86
#